data_AF-A0A3N5KLJ1-F1
#
_entry.id   AF-A0A3N5KLJ1-F1
#
_cell.length_a   1.000
_cell.length_b   1.000
_cell.length_c   1.000
_cell.angle_alpha   90.00
_cell.angle_beta   90.00
_cell.angle_gamma   90.00
#
_symmetry.space_group_name_H-M   'P 1'
#
loop_
_entity.id
_entity.type
_entity.pdbx_description
1 polymer ?
#
loop_
_entity_poly.entity_id
_entity_poly.type
_entity_poly.pdbx_seq_one_letter_code
_entity_poly.pdbx_strand_id
1 'polypeptide(L)'
;MAKLVLILAVLGLGYWYWSGSRQPPAELIESARLEENAAIMQQCINQEQRMQSAGGLGGLGDVGASGADAERLCAEKNGLVKRDGQWHRR
;
A
#
# COMPACT_ATOMS: atom_id res chain seq x y z
N MET A 1 -40.66 -22.64 -27.44
CA MET A 1 -40.60 -22.21 -26.02
C MET A 1 -39.44 -22.88 -25.27
N ALA A 2 -39.40 -24.21 -25.12
CA ALA A 2 -38.35 -24.92 -24.36
C ALA A 2 -36.89 -24.64 -24.80
N LYS A 3 -36.64 -24.51 -26.12
CA LYS A 3 -35.31 -24.17 -26.65
C LYS A 3 -34.79 -22.80 -26.19
N LEU A 4 -35.67 -21.80 -26.04
CA LEU A 4 -35.28 -20.46 -25.58
C LEU A 4 -34.92 -20.46 -24.09
N VAL A 5 -35.64 -21.23 -23.28
CA VAL A 5 -35.36 -21.40 -21.84
C VAL A 5 -34.00 -22.06 -21.63
N LEU A 6 -33.66 -23.06 -22.45
CA LEU A 6 -32.35 -23.73 -22.41
C LEU A 6 -31.20 -22.77 -22.74
N ILE A 7 -31.37 -21.94 -23.77
CA ILE A 7 -30.35 -20.94 -24.16
C ILE A 7 -30.13 -19.92 -23.04
N LEU A 8 -31.21 -19.41 -22.44
CA LEU A 8 -31.13 -18.47 -21.32
C LEU A 8 -30.46 -19.09 -20.08
N ALA A 9 -30.73 -20.36 -19.79
CA ALA A 9 -30.09 -21.07 -18.69
C ALA A 9 -28.57 -21.20 -18.88
N VAL A 10 -28.12 -21.54 -20.11
CA VAL A 10 -26.69 -21.66 -20.43
C VAL A 10 -26.00 -20.30 -20.35
N LEU A 11 -26.62 -19.23 -20.86
CA LEU A 11 -26.07 -17.88 -20.77
C LEU A 11 -25.98 -17.38 -19.33
N GLY A 12 -27.01 -17.63 -18.51
CA GLY A 12 -27.00 -17.28 -17.09
C GLY A 12 -25.91 -17.99 -16.30
N LEU A 13 -25.72 -19.29 -16.53
CA LEU A 13 -24.65 -20.08 -15.91
C LEU A 13 -23.26 -19.63 -16.36
N GLY A 14 -23.08 -19.35 -17.65
CA GLY A 14 -21.82 -18.82 -18.18
C GLY A 14 -21.46 -17.46 -17.59
N TYR A 15 -22.45 -16.57 -17.45
CA TYR A 15 -22.25 -15.26 -16.84
C TYR A 15 -21.89 -15.37 -15.35
N TRP A 16 -22.59 -16.23 -14.59
CA TRP A 16 -22.31 -16.44 -13.17
C TRP A 16 -20.92 -17.04 -12.93
N TYR A 17 -20.53 -18.02 -13.73
CA TYR A 17 -19.19 -18.62 -13.67
C TYR A 17 -18.08 -17.59 -13.95
N TRP A 18 -18.31 -16.67 -14.90
CA TRP A 18 -17.34 -15.65 -15.26
C TRP A 18 -17.29 -14.47 -14.27
N SER A 19 -18.43 -14.08 -13.67
CA SER A 19 -18.48 -12.97 -12.73
C SER A 19 -17.89 -13.33 -11.36
N GLY A 20 -18.00 -14.59 -10.93
CA GLY A 20 -17.53 -15.03 -9.60
C GLY A 20 -16.01 -15.09 -9.46
N SER A 21 -15.26 -15.35 -10.53
CA SER A 21 -13.84 -15.69 -10.44
C SER A 21 -12.88 -14.48 -10.50
N ARG A 22 -13.40 -13.25 -10.54
CA ARG A 22 -12.58 -12.04 -10.77
C ARG A 22 -12.51 -11.07 -9.60
N GLN A 23 -13.13 -11.37 -8.47
CA GLN A 23 -12.91 -10.57 -7.27
C GLN A 23 -11.62 -11.08 -6.60
N PRO A 24 -10.52 -10.30 -6.63
CA PRO A 24 -9.36 -10.65 -5.83
C PRO A 24 -9.81 -10.73 -4.36
N PRO A 25 -9.41 -11.77 -3.61
CA PRO A 25 -9.68 -11.84 -2.19
C PRO A 25 -9.21 -10.55 -1.51
N ALA A 26 -10.01 -10.02 -0.59
CA ALA A 26 -9.72 -8.77 0.11
C ALA A 26 -8.32 -8.76 0.75
N GLU A 27 -7.84 -9.95 1.15
CA GLU A 27 -6.50 -10.19 1.68
C GLU A 27 -5.37 -9.78 0.72
N LEU A 28 -5.51 -10.04 -0.60
CA LEU A 28 -4.52 -9.61 -1.60
C LEU A 28 -4.50 -8.09 -1.79
N ILE A 29 -5.66 -7.44 -1.62
CA ILE A 29 -5.77 -5.99 -1.72
C ILE A 29 -5.12 -5.34 -0.50
N GLU A 30 -5.31 -5.93 0.67
CA GLU A 30 -4.74 -5.43 1.92
C GLU A 30 -3.23 -5.62 1.97
N SER A 31 -2.71 -6.79 1.60
CA SER A 31 -1.27 -7.04 1.52
C SER A 31 -0.58 -6.09 0.53
N ALA A 32 -1.17 -5.89 -0.66
CA ALA A 32 -0.65 -4.96 -1.66
C ALA A 32 -0.60 -3.51 -1.14
N ARG A 33 -1.62 -3.08 -0.38
CA ARG A 33 -1.62 -1.74 0.24
C ARG A 33 -0.54 -1.60 1.32
N LEU A 34 -0.29 -2.63 2.10
CA LEU A 34 0.74 -2.61 3.15
C LEU A 34 2.15 -2.57 2.53
N GLU A 35 2.39 -3.32 1.46
CA GLU A 35 3.62 -3.25 0.68
C GLU A 35 3.82 -1.86 0.05
N GLU A 36 2.77 -1.29 -0.53
CA GLU A 36 2.82 0.05 -1.10
C GLU A 36 3.16 1.11 -0.03
N ASN A 37 2.51 1.04 1.14
CA ASN A 37 2.81 1.94 2.26
C ASN A 37 4.27 1.79 2.74
N ALA A 38 4.79 0.57 2.79
CA ALA A 38 6.18 0.31 3.16
C ALA A 38 7.15 0.90 2.12
N ALA A 39 6.85 0.77 0.83
CA ALA A 39 7.66 1.35 -0.23
C ALA A 39 7.69 2.89 -0.17
N ILE A 40 6.53 3.53 0.06
CA ILE A 40 6.41 4.99 0.23
C ILE A 40 7.27 5.46 1.41
N MET A 41 7.18 4.77 2.55
CA MET A 41 7.98 5.08 3.73
C MET A 41 9.47 4.96 3.46
N GLN A 42 9.89 3.87 2.82
CA GLN A 42 11.31 3.63 2.55
C GLN A 42 11.88 4.64 1.54
N GLN A 43 11.12 5.04 0.53
CA GLN A 43 11.52 6.09 -0.40
C GLN A 43 11.68 7.43 0.31
N CYS A 44 10.73 7.80 1.18
CA CYS A 44 10.80 9.04 1.94
C CYS A 44 12.03 9.06 2.86
N ILE A 45 12.26 8.00 3.64
CA ILE A 45 13.42 7.89 4.54
C ILE A 45 14.73 7.97 3.75
N ASN A 46 14.84 7.25 2.64
CA ASN A 46 16.03 7.28 1.79
C ASN A 46 16.29 8.67 1.21
N GLN A 47 15.23 9.40 0.86
CA GLN A 47 15.35 10.75 0.32
C GLN A 47 15.84 11.74 1.39
N GLU A 48 15.28 11.68 2.60
CA GLU A 48 15.72 12.49 3.74
C GLU A 48 17.18 12.20 4.10
N GLN A 49 17.56 10.92 4.19
CA GLN A 49 18.95 10.53 4.44
C GLN A 49 19.90 11.04 3.35
N ARG A 50 19.50 10.98 2.08
CA ARG A 50 20.30 11.52 0.96
C ARG A 50 20.46 13.04 1.06
N MET A 51 19.39 13.78 1.36
CA MET A 51 19.45 15.24 1.53
C MET A 51 20.37 15.64 2.70
N GLN A 52 20.31 14.90 3.81
CA GLN A 52 21.21 15.10 4.95
C GLN A 52 22.67 14.81 4.57
N SER A 53 22.93 13.74 3.81
CA SER A 53 24.29 13.36 3.41
C SER A 53 24.91 14.30 2.38
N ALA A 54 24.10 14.88 1.48
CA ALA A 54 24.55 15.81 0.45
C ALA A 54 24.68 17.26 0.96
N GLY A 55 24.05 17.58 2.09
CA GLY A 55 23.87 18.94 2.59
C GLY A 55 25.04 19.57 3.32
N GLY A 56 26.15 18.84 3.60
CA GLY A 56 27.44 19.41 4.04
C GLY A 56 27.48 20.37 5.24
N LEU A 57 26.35 20.61 5.93
CA LEU A 57 26.20 21.55 7.04
C LEU A 57 25.89 20.74 8.30
N GLY A 58 26.95 20.24 8.93
CA GLY A 58 26.93 19.63 10.26
C GLY A 58 26.68 20.65 11.38
N GLY A 59 25.65 21.47 11.28
CA GLY A 59 25.36 22.47 12.30
C GLY A 59 24.08 23.22 12.02
N LEU A 60 22.98 22.71 12.57
CA LEU A 60 21.84 23.43 13.17
C LEU A 60 20.68 22.44 13.34
N GLY A 61 20.56 21.87 14.55
CA GLY A 61 19.33 21.27 15.07
C GLY A 61 19.23 19.75 15.00
N ASP A 62 19.77 19.07 16.02
CA ASP A 62 19.16 17.88 16.64
C ASP A 62 18.73 16.70 15.76
N VAL A 63 19.48 16.36 14.71
CA VAL A 63 19.37 15.02 14.08
C VAL A 63 20.41 14.07 14.67
N GLY A 64 20.39 13.93 16.00
CA GLY A 64 21.23 12.97 16.72
C GLY A 64 20.75 11.52 16.62
N ALA A 65 19.60 11.25 15.96
CA ALA A 65 18.91 9.95 15.96
C ALA A 65 18.30 9.59 14.58
N SER A 66 19.09 9.77 13.52
CA SER A 66 18.74 9.84 12.08
C SER A 66 17.88 8.75 11.43
N GLY A 67 17.48 7.69 12.13
CA GLY A 67 16.51 6.70 11.64
C GLY A 67 15.08 6.94 12.14
N ALA A 68 14.93 7.12 13.45
CA ALA A 68 13.62 7.17 14.10
C ALA A 68 12.87 8.49 13.83
N ASP A 69 13.59 9.60 13.71
CA ASP A 69 13.00 10.90 13.42
C ASP A 69 12.56 11.02 11.96
N ALA A 70 13.36 10.48 11.02
CA ALA A 70 12.99 10.40 9.62
C ALA A 70 11.76 9.48 9.43
N GLU A 71 11.71 8.35 10.13
CA GLU A 71 10.56 7.45 10.13
C GLU A 71 9.31 8.16 10.66
N ARG A 72 9.40 8.89 11.78
CA ARG A 72 8.26 9.63 12.33
C ARG A 72 7.76 10.74 11.41
N LEU A 73 8.67 11.52 10.81
CA LEU A 73 8.34 12.64 9.94
C LEU A 73 7.75 12.16 8.61
N CYS A 74 8.30 11.09 8.04
CA CYS A 74 7.73 10.44 6.86
C CYS A 74 6.37 9.79 7.13
N ALA A 75 6.17 9.20 8.31
CA ALA A 75 4.89 8.64 8.71
C ALA A 75 3.82 9.74 8.82
N GLU A 76 4.14 10.86 9.45
CA GLU A 76 3.23 12.01 9.55
C GLU A 76 2.90 12.61 8.18
N LYS A 77 3.92 12.79 7.32
CA LYS A 77 3.76 13.33 5.96
C LYS A 77 2.84 12.48 5.08
N ASN A 78 2.92 11.15 5.22
CA ASN A 78 2.11 10.21 4.44
C ASN A 78 0.81 9.79 5.15
N GLY A 79 0.54 10.30 6.36
CA GLY A 79 -0.62 9.90 7.16
C GLY A 79 -0.61 8.42 7.53
N LEU A 80 0.58 7.86 7.76
CA LEU A 80 0.81 6.46 8.09
C LEU A 80 1.14 6.29 9.58
N VAL A 81 0.81 5.11 10.13
CA VAL A 81 1.12 4.68 11.49
C VAL A 81 1.61 3.24 11.47
N LYS A 82 2.63 2.94 12.27
CA LYS A 82 3.14 1.58 12.42
C LYS A 82 2.28 0.80 13.41
N ARG A 83 1.67 -0.30 12.99
CA ARG A 83 1.00 -1.29 13.86
C ARG A 83 1.53 -2.67 13.49
N ASP A 84 1.90 -3.47 14.49
CA ASP A 84 2.40 -4.84 14.29
C ASP A 84 3.57 -4.97 13.28
N GLY A 85 4.41 -3.93 13.19
CA GLY A 85 5.53 -3.89 12.25
C GLY A 85 5.18 -3.46 10.83
N GLN A 86 3.90 -3.20 10.53
CA GLN A 86 3.41 -2.79 9.22
C GLN A 86 2.89 -1.35 9.22
N TRP A 87 2.93 -0.70 8.05
CA TRP A 87 2.48 0.67 7.86
C TRP A 87 1.01 0.72 7.43
N HIS A 88 0.17 1.23 8.31
CA HIS A 88 -1.26 1.42 8.05
C HIS A 88 -1.57 2.89 7.85
N ARG A 89 -2.61 3.21 7.07
CA ARG A 89 -3.15 4.57 7.09
C ARG A 89 -3.76 4.86 8.47
N ARG A 90 -3.55 6.09 8.92
CA ARG A 90 -4.08 6.62 10.17
C ARG A 90 -5.61 6.66 10.17
#